data_AF-A0AAV3GYF1-F1
#
_entry.id   AF-A0AAV3GYF1-F1
#
_cell.length_a   1.000
_cell.length_b   1.000
_cell.length_c   1.000
_cell.angle_alpha   90.00
_cell.angle_beta   90.00
_cell.angle_gamma   90.00
#
_symmetry.space_group_name_H-M   'P 1'
#
loop_
_entity.id
_entity.type
_entity.pdbx_description
1 polymer ?
#
loop_
_entity_poly.entity_id
_entity_poly.type
_entity_poly.pdbx_seq_one_letter_code
_entity_poly.pdbx_strand_id
1 'polypeptide(L)'
;MVRPQEVRAPKEKIEILAIIEDGTQTKKGYSIALVKWKGKKGVALRWDGDNQQDKGFPVTANGYHPAWFVLPDKFMELYSYDYARAAASIKALDKLTEEQNEMEEK
;
A
#
# COMPACT_ATOMS: atom_id res chain seq x y z
N MET A 1 9.29 -4.46 13.63
CA MET A 1 8.75 -3.59 12.58
C MET A 1 7.34 -3.17 12.96
N VAL A 2 6.94 -1.94 12.68
CA VAL A 2 5.56 -1.46 12.93
C VAL A 2 4.69 -1.86 11.76
N ARG A 3 3.55 -2.50 12.02
CA ARG A 3 2.63 -2.93 10.97
C ARG A 3 1.99 -1.72 10.29
N PRO A 4 1.86 -1.67 8.95
CA PRO A 4 1.34 -0.50 8.24
C PRO A 4 -0.10 -0.14 8.65
N GLN A 5 -0.92 -1.14 9.01
CA GLN A 5 -2.29 -0.96 9.51
C GLN A 5 -2.36 -0.17 10.83
N GLU A 6 -1.27 -0.14 11.60
CA GLU A 6 -1.17 0.54 12.90
C GLU A 6 -0.66 1.99 12.78
N VAL A 7 -0.23 2.41 11.59
CA VAL A 7 0.40 3.72 11.36
C VAL A 7 -0.68 4.78 11.16
N ARG A 8 -0.92 5.60 12.19
CA ARG A 8 -1.99 6.60 12.17
C ARG A 8 -1.50 8.04 11.98
N ALA A 9 -0.20 8.25 11.78
CA ALA A 9 0.33 9.59 11.55
C ALA A 9 0.42 9.91 10.04
N PRO A 10 0.21 11.18 9.63
CA PRO A 10 -0.15 12.34 10.46
C PRO A 10 -1.59 12.26 11.00
N LYS A 11 -1.75 12.32 12.33
CA LYS A 11 -3.05 12.17 13.01
C LYS A 11 -4.06 13.21 12.51
N GLU A 12 -5.34 12.85 12.54
CA GLU A 12 -6.50 13.68 12.13
C GLU A 12 -6.59 14.04 10.64
N LYS A 13 -5.51 13.88 9.89
CA LYS A 13 -5.46 14.23 8.45
C LYS A 13 -5.53 13.00 7.55
N ILE A 14 -5.23 11.81 8.09
CA ILE A 14 -5.17 10.57 7.33
C ILE A 14 -6.09 9.49 7.90
N GLU A 15 -6.76 8.79 7.00
CA GLU A 15 -7.53 7.58 7.25
C GLU A 15 -7.02 6.49 6.29
N ILE A 16 -6.62 5.33 6.80
CA ILE A 16 -6.24 4.18 5.97
C ILE A 16 -7.51 3.49 5.51
N LEU A 17 -7.69 3.38 4.19
CA LEU A 17 -8.82 2.66 3.58
C LEU A 17 -8.45 1.21 3.27
N ALA A 18 -7.25 0.98 2.75
CA ALA A 18 -6.71 -0.35 2.48
C ALA A 18 -5.18 -0.33 2.44
N ILE A 19 -4.55 -1.48 2.72
CA ILE A 19 -3.13 -1.70 2.44
C ILE A 19 -3.01 -2.37 1.08
N ILE A 20 -2.30 -1.73 0.16
CA ILE A 20 -2.04 -2.25 -1.19
C ILE A 20 -0.80 -3.15 -1.17
N GLU A 21 0.23 -2.74 -0.43
CA GLU A 21 1.47 -3.49 -0.23
C GLU A 21 1.83 -3.43 1.25
N ASP A 22 2.01 -4.60 1.87
CA ASP A 22 2.49 -4.74 3.25
C ASP A 22 3.95 -5.20 3.23
N GLY A 23 4.88 -4.24 3.25
CA GLY A 23 6.32 -4.51 3.24
C GLY A 23 6.79 -5.33 4.42
N THR A 24 6.01 -5.37 5.51
CA THR A 24 6.31 -6.16 6.70
C THR A 24 6.10 -7.66 6.47
N GLN A 25 5.26 -8.00 5.49
CA GLN A 25 5.01 -9.37 5.06
C GLN A 25 5.81 -9.73 3.82
N THR A 26 5.87 -8.82 2.83
CA THR A 26 6.52 -9.08 1.55
C THR A 26 8.04 -8.88 1.58
N LYS A 27 8.57 -8.31 2.67
CA LYS A 27 10.01 -8.02 2.87
C LYS A 27 10.60 -7.04 1.86
N LYS A 28 9.77 -6.25 1.18
CA LYS A 28 10.21 -5.22 0.23
C LYS A 28 10.78 -3.96 0.91
N GLY A 29 10.62 -3.84 2.23
CA GLY A 29 11.10 -2.69 3.01
C GLY A 29 10.25 -1.43 2.88
N TYR A 30 9.12 -1.49 2.17
CA TYR A 30 8.16 -0.41 2.06
C TYR A 30 6.73 -0.92 2.04
N SER A 31 5.82 -0.08 2.50
CA SER A 31 4.39 -0.32 2.48
C SER A 31 3.67 0.77 1.69
N ILE A 32 2.59 0.38 1.02
CA ILE A 32 1.73 1.28 0.23
C ILE A 32 0.29 1.11 0.70
N ALA A 33 -0.40 2.23 0.91
CA ALA A 33 -1.79 2.25 1.35
C ALA A 33 -2.66 3.12 0.45
N LEU A 34 -3.91 2.69 0.26
CA LEU A 34 -4.99 3.56 -0.15
C LEU A 34 -5.48 4.32 1.08
N VAL A 35 -5.54 5.65 0.98
CA VAL A 35 -5.89 6.51 2.11
C VAL A 35 -6.92 7.56 1.72
N LYS A 36 -7.55 8.15 2.72
CA LYS A 36 -8.24 9.43 2.62
C LYS A 36 -7.39 10.48 3.34
N TRP A 37 -6.87 11.44 2.58
CA TRP A 37 -6.06 12.55 3.07
C TRP A 37 -6.83 13.86 2.92
N LYS A 38 -7.09 14.55 4.03
CA LYS A 38 -7.87 15.81 4.06
C LYS A 38 -9.19 15.70 3.25
N GLY A 39 -9.87 14.55 3.37
CA GLY A 39 -11.14 14.31 2.69
C GLY A 39 -11.04 13.74 1.27
N LYS A 40 -9.87 13.75 0.63
CA LYS A 40 -9.66 13.23 -0.74
C LYS A 40 -9.01 11.86 -0.72
N LYS A 41 -9.42 10.97 -1.62
CA LYS A 41 -8.73 9.68 -1.83
C LYS A 41 -7.33 9.93 -2.38
N GLY A 42 -6.37 9.14 -1.95
CA GLY A 42 -5.00 9.18 -2.44
C GLY A 42 -4.23 7.91 -2.11
N VAL A 43 -2.99 7.86 -2.57
CA VAL A 43 -2.06 6.78 -2.26
C VAL A 43 -1.00 7.33 -1.31
N ALA A 44 -0.66 6.56 -0.29
CA ALA A 44 0.42 6.87 0.61
C ALA A 44 1.48 5.78 0.61
N LEU A 45 2.72 6.20 0.79
CA LEU A 45 3.89 5.34 0.85
C LEU A 45 4.63 5.57 2.17
N ARG A 46 5.27 4.52 2.65
CA ARG A 46 6.30 4.63 3.67
C ARG A 46 7.38 3.57 3.47
N TRP A 47 8.59 3.90 3.84
CA TRP A 47 9.63 2.93 4.16
C TRP A 47 9.35 2.36 5.55
N ASP A 48 9.41 1.04 5.62
CA ASP A 48 9.25 0.31 6.87
C ASP A 48 10.58 0.26 7.62
N GLY A 49 10.52 0.05 8.93
CA GLY A 49 11.72 -0.10 9.74
C GLY A 49 12.07 -1.57 9.93
N ASP A 50 13.36 -1.89 10.05
CA ASP A 50 13.83 -3.27 10.09
C ASP A 50 13.45 -4.01 11.38
N ASN A 51 13.20 -3.27 12.47
CA ASN A 51 12.85 -3.83 13.77
C ASN A 51 11.85 -2.92 14.51
N GLN A 52 11.62 -3.10 15.81
CA GLN A 52 10.65 -2.27 16.55
C GLN A 52 11.20 -0.91 16.98
N GLN A 53 12.52 -0.77 17.08
CA GLN A 53 13.20 0.48 17.43
C GLN A 53 13.34 1.37 16.19
N ASP A 54 13.61 0.75 15.04
CA ASP A 54 13.55 1.42 13.75
C ASP A 54 12.09 1.67 13.35
N LYS A 55 11.74 2.94 13.21
CA LYS A 55 10.40 3.37 12.84
C LYS A 55 10.25 3.54 11.33
N GLY A 56 11.30 3.33 10.53
CA GLY A 56 11.30 3.57 9.09
C GLY A 56 11.16 5.07 8.77
N PHE A 57 10.61 5.38 7.59
CA PHE A 57 10.46 6.76 7.12
C PHE A 57 9.19 6.95 6.27
N PRO A 58 8.45 8.07 6.39
CA PRO A 58 8.70 9.18 7.30
C PRO A 58 8.33 8.86 8.75
N VAL A 59 8.84 9.69 9.66
CA VAL A 59 8.41 9.76 11.06
C VAL A 59 7.83 11.16 11.34
N THR A 60 7.06 11.29 12.41
CA THR A 60 6.60 12.60 12.89
C THR A 60 7.79 13.51 13.23
N ALA A 61 7.58 14.83 13.31
CA ALA A 61 8.66 15.80 13.52
C ALA A 61 9.53 15.55 14.77
N ASN A 62 8.96 14.93 15.80
CA ASN A 62 9.65 14.54 17.03
C ASN A 62 10.27 13.12 16.96
N GLY A 63 10.18 12.43 15.83
CA GLY A 63 10.72 11.08 15.59
C GLY A 63 9.96 9.92 16.24
N TYR A 64 8.96 10.19 17.09
CA TYR A 64 8.33 9.15 17.92
C TYR A 64 7.41 8.19 17.17
N HIS A 65 6.72 8.66 16.13
CA HIS A 65 5.70 7.88 15.45
C HIS A 65 6.02 7.69 13.97
N PRO A 66 5.90 6.47 13.43
CA PRO A 66 5.92 6.27 11.99
C PRO A 66 4.76 7.02 11.35
N ALA A 67 4.98 7.49 10.13
CA ALA A 67 4.02 8.27 9.39
C ALA A 67 3.92 7.81 7.94
N TRP A 68 2.83 8.21 7.31
CA TRP A 68 2.59 8.05 5.88
C TRP A 68 3.02 9.29 5.11
N PHE A 69 3.69 9.10 3.98
CA PHE A 69 3.88 10.14 2.97
C PHE A 69 2.79 10.00 1.92
N VAL A 70 1.85 10.95 1.87
CA VAL A 70 0.81 10.96 0.84
C VAL A 70 1.41 11.46 -0.47
N LEU A 71 1.28 10.67 -1.54
CA LEU A 71 1.83 11.01 -2.84
C LEU A 71 1.13 12.24 -3.44
N PRO A 72 1.85 13.14 -4.11
CA PRO A 72 1.24 14.20 -4.92
C PRO A 72 0.37 13.61 -6.03
N ASP A 73 -0.67 14.35 -6.43
CA ASP A 73 -1.71 13.89 -7.36
C ASP A 73 -1.14 13.27 -8.64
N LYS A 74 -0.13 13.89 -9.26
CA LYS A 74 0.54 13.37 -10.46
C LYS A 74 1.11 11.96 -10.27
N PHE A 75 1.75 11.69 -9.13
CA PHE A 75 2.32 10.37 -8.83
C PHE A 75 1.23 9.36 -8.47
N MET A 76 0.19 9.81 -7.76
CA MET A 76 -0.96 8.99 -7.44
C MET A 76 -1.69 8.53 -8.71
N GLU A 77 -1.88 9.42 -9.68
CA GLU A 77 -2.50 9.09 -10.98
C GLU A 77 -1.69 8.03 -11.74
N LEU A 78 -0.38 8.24 -11.88
CA LEU A 78 0.51 7.30 -12.56
C LEU A 78 0.51 5.93 -11.88
N TYR A 79 0.67 5.90 -10.55
CA TYR A 79 0.64 4.66 -9.79
C TYR A 79 -0.70 3.93 -9.93
N SER A 80 -1.81 4.68 -9.83
CA SER A 80 -3.16 4.10 -9.90
C SER A 80 -3.46 3.52 -11.28
N TYR A 81 -2.99 4.19 -12.35
CA TYR A 81 -3.13 3.68 -13.72
C TYR A 81 -2.32 2.40 -13.94
N ASP A 82 -1.06 2.37 -13.49
CA ASP A 82 -0.21 1.19 -13.60
C ASP A 82 -0.75 0.01 -12.79
N TYR A 83 -1.20 0.28 -11.55
CA TYR A 83 -1.80 -0.73 -10.68
C TYR A 83 -3.09 -1.31 -11.28
N ALA A 84 -3.99 -0.47 -11.79
CA ALA A 84 -5.22 -0.93 -12.41
C ALA A 84 -4.96 -1.83 -13.63
N ARG A 85 -3.97 -1.48 -14.46
CA ARG A 85 -3.56 -2.32 -15.59
C ARG A 85 -2.98 -3.66 -15.12
N ALA A 86 -2.08 -3.65 -14.14
CA ALA A 86 -1.51 -4.87 -13.59
C ALA A 86 -2.58 -5.79 -12.98
N ALA A 87 -3.49 -5.23 -12.17
CA ALA A 87 -4.57 -5.97 -11.54
C ALA A 87 -5.55 -6.57 -12.58
N ALA A 88 -5.87 -5.81 -13.64
CA ALA A 88 -6.71 -6.33 -14.73
C ALA A 88 -6.02 -7.49 -15.47
N SER A 89 -4.72 -7.38 -15.74
CA SER A 89 -3.95 -8.45 -16.38
C SER A 89 -3.90 -9.71 -15.51
N ILE A 90 -3.65 -9.59 -14.20
CA ILE A 90 -3.64 -10.73 -13.28
C ILE A 90 -5.01 -11.41 -13.27
N LYS A 91 -6.09 -10.64 -13.12
CA LYS A 91 -7.45 -11.18 -13.13
C LYS A 91 -7.79 -11.91 -14.44
N ALA A 92 -7.29 -11.41 -15.57
CA ALA A 92 -7.47 -12.09 -16.85
C ALA A 92 -6.71 -13.42 -16.92
N LEU A 93 -5.51 -13.49 -16.35
CA LEU A 93 -4.72 -14.72 -16.26
C LEU A 93 -5.39 -15.74 -15.33
N ASP A 94 -5.84 -15.32 -14.15
CA ASP A 94 -6.55 -16.20 -13.20
C ASP A 94 -7.76 -16.84 -13.86
N LYS A 95 -8.55 -16.05 -14.58
CA LYS A 95 -9.72 -16.54 -15.33
C LYS A 95 -9.33 -17.57 -16.40
N LEU A 96 -8.25 -17.35 -17.13
CA LEU A 96 -7.77 -18.32 -18.13
C LEU A 96 -7.32 -19.64 -17.47
N THR A 97 -6.70 -19.57 -16.30
CA THR A 97 -6.30 -20.76 -15.54
C THR A 97 -7.51 -21.54 -15.02
N GLU A 98 -8.54 -20.84 -14.51
CA GLU A 98 -9.81 -21.46 -14.11
C GLU A 98 -10.48 -22.19 -15.29
N GLU A 99 -10.59 -21.54 -16.45
CA GLU A 99 -11.18 -22.14 -17.66
C GLU A 99 -10.40 -23.37 -18.15
N GLN A 100 -9.07 -23.39 -18.02
CA GLN A 100 -8.24 -24.55 -18.38
C GLN A 100 -8.46 -25.74 -17.45
N ASN A 101 -8.51 -25.50 -16.14
CA ASN A 101 -8.75 -26.57 -15.17
C ASN A 101 -10.14 -27.22 -15.37
N GLU A 102 -11.18 -26.43 -15.66
CA GLU A 102 -12.53 -26.94 -15.95
C GLU A 102 -12.61 -27.78 -17.24
N MET A 103 -11.69 -27.58 -18.19
CA MET A 103 -11.60 -28.39 -19.41
C MET A 103 -10.83 -29.69 -19.19
N GLU A 104 -9.85 -29.71 -18.28
CA GLU A 104 -9.07 -30.92 -17.93
C GLU A 104 -9.84 -31.88 -17.02
N GLU A 105 -10.82 -31.38 -16.27
CA GLU A 105 -11.71 -32.19 -15.41
C GLU A 105 -12.90 -32.83 -16.16
N LYS A 106 -13.03 -32.60 -17.48
CA LYS A 106 -14.08 -33.17 -18.35
C LYS A 106 -13.54 -34.25 -19.29
#